data_AF-D5SLK7-F1
#
_entry.id   AF-D5SLK7-F1
#
_cell.length_a   1.000
_cell.length_b   1.000
_cell.length_c   1.000
_cell.angle_alpha   90.00
_cell.angle_beta   90.00
_cell.angle_gamma   90.00
#
_symmetry.space_group_name_H-M   'P 1'
#
loop_
_entity.id
_entity.type
_entity.pdbx_description
1 polymer ?
#
loop_
_entity_poly.entity_id
_entity_poly.type
_entity_poly.pdbx_seq_one_letter_code
_entity_poly.pdbx_strand_id
1 'polypeptide(L)'
;MNHIAMNHIAMNHRAARPSRTGPLRHAARALIATALVTGAAAAFAPTAQAAPTATTPDRASSSASSASAAASGPVSARAARSTAVSLKNSTGTMLFRSWTNLDHGCWTNGQLPPESVSRWTTRSWQSESCGMMTGTEGEAKYSLGGGELVVRWNNPYIGSNSYSCSAPGGYHCGWTGGSGNNAQVAFEVWAAGKSAGKTAGKPVADGPVSAQAARSTRVTFNNHSGKGLLRKNAALQWGIWSGNQFPGEDLGPGTSTSWQSESDGFMTGTEGTVTYDMVGVGPVRVHWNNPYWGSNSYSCSAPGGYQCSWTGGSGNNTEVNFTLR
;
A
#
# COMPACT_ATOMS: atom_id res chain seq x y z
N MET A 1 39.24 44.70 54.82
CA MET A 1 38.55 44.86 53.53
C MET A 1 37.20 44.14 53.62
N ASN A 2 36.15 44.96 53.79
CA ASN A 2 34.75 44.84 53.33
C ASN A 2 33.92 43.53 53.38
N HIS A 3 32.74 43.71 54.02
CA HIS A 3 31.39 43.09 53.87
C HIS A 3 31.21 41.60 54.24
N ILE A 4 30.53 41.22 55.34
CA ILE A 4 29.09 41.33 55.71
C ILE A 4 28.14 40.61 54.74
N ALA A 5 27.53 39.50 55.20
CA ALA A 5 26.12 39.19 54.98
C ALA A 5 25.57 38.28 56.10
N MET A 6 24.47 38.73 56.71
CA MET A 6 23.75 38.16 57.85
C MET A 6 22.64 37.18 57.46
N ASN A 7 22.29 36.33 58.43
CA ASN A 7 21.06 35.57 58.60
C ASN A 7 19.76 36.26 58.15
N HIS A 8 18.72 35.48 57.82
CA HIS A 8 17.41 35.67 58.45
C HIS A 8 16.53 34.39 58.43
N ILE A 9 16.07 34.06 59.63
CA ILE A 9 15.02 33.09 60.01
C ILE A 9 13.65 33.79 59.89
N ALA A 10 12.57 33.07 59.50
CA ALA A 10 11.30 32.98 60.26
C ALA A 10 10.04 32.54 59.47
N MET A 11 9.35 31.56 60.08
CA MET A 11 7.91 31.51 60.41
C MET A 11 6.82 31.04 59.41
N ASN A 12 6.11 30.02 59.91
CA ASN A 12 4.79 29.49 59.56
C ASN A 12 3.65 30.51 59.76
N HIS A 13 2.62 30.45 58.89
CA HIS A 13 1.23 30.76 59.27
C HIS A 13 0.23 29.82 58.56
N ARG A 14 -0.72 29.28 59.35
CA ARG A 14 -1.93 28.56 58.94
C ARG A 14 -3.09 29.55 58.66
N ALA A 15 -3.96 29.23 57.70
CA ALA A 15 -5.44 29.43 57.68
C ALA A 15 -6.00 28.78 56.39
N ALA A 16 -6.85 27.75 56.42
CA ALA A 16 -8.32 27.71 56.58
C ALA A 16 -9.16 27.98 55.29
N ARG A 17 -9.95 26.95 54.94
CA ARG A 17 -11.04 26.69 53.94
C ARG A 17 -12.01 27.85 53.58
N PRO A 18 -12.76 27.83 52.43
CA PRO A 18 -13.88 26.89 52.22
C PRO A 18 -14.21 26.42 50.77
N SER A 19 -15.15 25.47 50.76
CA SER A 19 -15.81 24.71 49.69
C SER A 19 -16.91 25.46 48.90
N ARG A 20 -17.12 25.07 47.63
CA ARG A 20 -18.36 25.22 46.83
C ARG A 20 -18.51 23.94 45.98
N THR A 21 -19.50 23.04 46.17
CA THR A 21 -20.90 23.07 45.67
C THR A 21 -20.99 23.64 44.24
N GLY A 22 -21.46 22.98 43.19
CA GLY A 22 -22.34 21.82 43.00
C GLY A 22 -22.62 21.65 41.48
N PRO A 23 -23.69 20.94 41.07
CA PRO A 23 -23.66 19.95 39.99
C PRO A 23 -24.27 20.42 38.66
N LEU A 24 -24.03 19.70 37.56
CA LEU A 24 -25.00 19.60 36.44
C LEU A 24 -24.93 18.20 35.79
N ARG A 25 -26.00 17.44 36.03
CA ARG A 25 -26.39 16.22 35.32
C ARG A 25 -26.89 16.62 33.93
N HIS A 26 -26.54 15.92 32.85
CA HIS A 26 -27.41 15.77 31.68
C HIS A 26 -27.33 14.32 31.19
N ALA A 27 -28.43 13.59 31.39
CA ALA A 27 -28.69 12.29 30.81
C ALA A 27 -29.18 12.49 29.37
N ALA A 28 -28.63 11.75 28.42
CA ALA A 28 -29.21 11.62 27.08
C ALA A 28 -29.65 10.17 26.89
N ARG A 29 -30.97 9.98 26.95
CA ARG A 29 -31.68 8.79 26.46
C ARG A 29 -31.61 8.80 24.93
N ALA A 30 -31.17 7.70 24.32
CA ALA A 30 -31.39 7.45 22.90
C ALA A 30 -32.43 6.32 22.76
N LEU A 31 -33.57 6.68 22.16
CA LEU A 31 -34.61 5.77 21.69
C LEU A 31 -34.05 4.94 20.52
N ILE A 32 -34.06 3.62 20.65
CA ILE A 32 -33.87 2.69 19.53
C ILE A 32 -35.26 2.45 18.93
N ALA A 33 -35.51 3.01 17.74
CA ALA A 33 -36.64 2.64 16.91
C ALA A 33 -36.21 1.49 15.99
N THR A 34 -36.80 0.32 16.21
CA THR A 34 -36.68 -0.86 15.34
C THR A 34 -37.62 -0.69 14.15
N ALA A 35 -37.08 -0.59 12.94
CA ALA A 35 -37.87 -0.70 11.71
C ALA A 35 -37.45 -1.97 10.96
N LEU A 36 -38.31 -2.98 11.02
CA LEU A 36 -38.32 -4.14 10.14
C LEU A 36 -38.79 -3.68 8.76
N VAL A 37 -38.00 -3.91 7.72
CA VAL A 37 -38.47 -3.88 6.33
C VAL A 37 -38.25 -5.28 5.75
N THR A 38 -39.37 -5.98 5.61
CA THR A 38 -39.55 -7.20 4.83
C THR A 38 -39.80 -6.85 3.37
N GLY A 39 -39.30 -7.69 2.46
CA GLY A 39 -39.73 -7.77 1.06
C GLY A 39 -38.57 -7.58 0.08
N ALA A 40 -38.49 -8.29 -1.04
CA ALA A 40 -39.25 -9.41 -1.56
C ALA A 40 -38.34 -10.08 -2.62
N ALA A 41 -38.33 -11.41 -2.67
CA ALA A 41 -37.64 -12.16 -3.70
C ALA A 41 -38.44 -12.12 -5.01
N ALA A 42 -37.83 -11.67 -6.10
CA ALA A 42 -38.34 -11.85 -7.45
C ALA A 42 -37.31 -12.66 -8.25
N ALA A 43 -37.64 -13.94 -8.47
CA ALA A 43 -36.92 -14.83 -9.34
C ALA A 43 -37.31 -14.52 -10.80
N PHE A 44 -36.32 -14.32 -11.67
CA PHE A 44 -36.51 -14.34 -13.12
C PHE A 44 -35.90 -15.63 -13.67
N ALA A 45 -36.76 -16.50 -14.17
CA ALA A 45 -36.39 -17.67 -14.96
C ALA A 45 -36.06 -17.25 -16.41
N PRO A 46 -35.13 -17.92 -17.10
CA PRO A 46 -34.88 -17.69 -18.51
C PRO A 46 -35.84 -18.51 -19.39
N THR A 47 -36.53 -17.84 -20.31
CA THR A 47 -37.29 -18.48 -21.39
C THR A 47 -36.34 -18.96 -22.49
N ALA A 48 -36.31 -20.27 -22.69
CA ALA A 48 -35.74 -20.90 -23.87
C ALA A 48 -36.62 -20.63 -25.09
N GLN A 49 -36.03 -20.12 -26.18
CA GLN A 49 -36.69 -20.00 -27.47
C GLN A 49 -35.94 -20.86 -28.49
N ALA A 50 -36.57 -21.98 -28.84
CA ALA A 50 -36.19 -22.81 -29.98
C ALA A 50 -36.67 -22.14 -31.27
N ALA A 51 -35.85 -22.22 -32.33
CA ALA A 51 -36.25 -21.90 -33.69
C ALA A 51 -36.02 -23.12 -34.60
N PRO A 52 -36.89 -23.35 -35.61
CA PRO A 52 -36.91 -24.57 -36.40
C PRO A 52 -35.97 -24.55 -37.62
N THR A 53 -35.65 -25.77 -38.04
CA THR A 53 -35.01 -26.19 -39.29
C THR A 53 -35.76 -25.75 -40.55
N ALA A 54 -35.01 -25.37 -41.60
CA ALA A 54 -35.45 -25.44 -42.99
C ALA A 54 -34.23 -25.60 -43.94
N THR A 55 -34.52 -26.17 -45.10
CA THR A 55 -33.68 -27.06 -45.93
C THR A 55 -33.01 -26.33 -47.11
N THR A 56 -31.96 -26.97 -47.65
CA THR A 56 -31.08 -26.77 -48.86
C THR A 56 -31.80 -26.41 -50.20
N PRO A 57 -31.12 -26.09 -51.36
CA PRO A 57 -29.76 -26.49 -51.83
C PRO A 57 -28.91 -25.49 -52.68
N ASP A 58 -27.66 -25.93 -52.94
CA ASP A 58 -26.75 -25.70 -54.09
C ASP A 58 -26.34 -24.30 -54.59
N ARG A 59 -25.03 -24.01 -54.50
CA ARG A 59 -24.20 -23.72 -55.69
C ARG A 59 -22.71 -23.84 -55.37
N ALA A 60 -22.03 -24.70 -56.14
CA ALA A 60 -20.58 -24.84 -56.15
C ALA A 60 -19.90 -23.54 -56.62
N SER A 61 -18.94 -23.06 -55.82
CA SER A 61 -17.86 -22.18 -56.26
C SER A 61 -16.60 -22.55 -55.49
N SER A 62 -15.65 -23.08 -56.26
CA SER A 62 -14.27 -23.33 -55.88
C SER A 62 -13.63 -22.11 -55.21
N SER A 63 -13.27 -22.23 -53.94
CA SER A 63 -12.26 -21.36 -53.32
C SER A 63 -11.19 -22.26 -52.71
N ALA A 64 -9.97 -22.05 -53.19
CA ALA A 64 -8.80 -22.81 -52.82
C ALA A 64 -8.53 -22.69 -51.32
N SER A 65 -8.21 -23.84 -50.73
CA SER A 65 -7.78 -24.03 -49.36
C SER A 65 -6.48 -23.26 -49.09
N SER A 66 -6.57 -22.02 -48.63
CA SER A 66 -5.51 -21.43 -47.82
C SER A 66 -5.69 -21.97 -46.41
N ALA A 67 -4.94 -23.03 -46.08
CA ALA A 67 -4.68 -23.41 -44.72
C ALA A 67 -4.03 -22.20 -44.03
N SER A 68 -4.86 -21.42 -43.34
CA SER A 68 -4.41 -20.45 -42.34
C SER A 68 -3.65 -21.24 -41.30
N ALA A 69 -2.32 -21.16 -41.36
CA ALA A 69 -1.47 -21.54 -40.26
C ALA A 69 -2.00 -20.81 -39.03
N ALA A 70 -2.62 -21.57 -38.12
CA ALA A 70 -2.97 -21.09 -36.81
C ALA A 70 -1.69 -20.49 -36.24
N ALA A 71 -1.67 -19.16 -36.16
CA ALA A 71 -0.63 -18.44 -35.46
C ALA A 71 -0.60 -19.05 -34.06
N SER A 72 0.46 -19.80 -33.78
CA SER A 72 0.86 -20.14 -32.43
C SER A 72 0.94 -18.81 -31.70
N GLY A 73 -0.11 -18.48 -30.96
CA GLY A 73 -0.06 -17.37 -30.02
C GLY A 73 1.19 -17.54 -29.17
N PRO A 74 1.81 -16.46 -28.69
CA PRO A 74 2.98 -16.58 -27.85
C PRO A 74 2.62 -17.53 -26.70
N VAL A 75 3.20 -18.72 -26.71
CA VAL A 75 3.26 -19.58 -25.54
C VAL A 75 3.89 -18.71 -24.49
N SER A 76 3.06 -18.20 -23.57
CA SER A 76 3.52 -17.45 -22.41
C SER A 76 4.53 -18.36 -21.74
N ALA A 77 5.81 -18.07 -21.92
CA ALA A 77 6.89 -18.90 -21.42
C ALA A 77 6.72 -18.88 -19.90
N ARG A 78 6.15 -19.96 -19.37
CA ARG A 78 5.87 -20.07 -17.94
C ARG A 78 7.20 -19.86 -17.23
N ALA A 79 7.24 -18.92 -16.30
CA ALA A 79 8.46 -18.61 -15.56
C ALA A 79 9.08 -19.89 -14.99
N ALA A 80 10.41 -20.03 -15.11
CA ALA A 80 11.13 -21.20 -14.62
C ALA A 80 11.00 -21.34 -13.09
N ARG A 81 10.87 -20.19 -12.39
CA ARG A 81 10.65 -20.09 -10.95
C ARG A 81 9.48 -19.16 -10.67
N SER A 82 8.62 -19.51 -9.72
CA SER A 82 7.61 -18.60 -9.19
C SER A 82 7.37 -18.82 -7.70
N THR A 83 6.95 -17.77 -7.00
CA THR A 83 6.58 -17.85 -5.60
C THR A 83 5.25 -17.13 -5.39
N ALA A 84 4.20 -17.88 -5.11
CA ALA A 84 2.95 -17.33 -4.62
C ALA A 84 3.05 -17.19 -3.09
N VAL A 85 2.83 -15.98 -2.60
CA VAL A 85 2.91 -15.67 -1.18
C VAL A 85 1.50 -15.36 -0.68
N SER A 86 1.15 -15.88 0.49
CA SER A 86 -0.03 -15.47 1.23
C SER A 86 0.36 -14.98 2.62
N LEU A 87 -0.27 -13.91 3.09
CA LEU A 87 -0.12 -13.35 4.43
C LEU A 87 -1.47 -13.34 5.14
N LYS A 88 -1.57 -14.13 6.20
CA LYS A 88 -2.70 -14.15 7.13
C LYS A 88 -2.42 -13.20 8.29
N ASN A 89 -3.25 -12.17 8.40
CA ASN A 89 -3.23 -11.28 9.54
C ASN A 89 -4.16 -11.80 10.64
N SER A 90 -3.62 -12.56 11.60
CA SER A 90 -4.35 -13.04 12.78
C SER A 90 -4.19 -12.09 13.98
N THR A 91 -4.01 -10.79 13.71
CA THR A 91 -3.96 -9.76 14.75
C THR A 91 -5.26 -8.98 14.80
N GLY A 92 -5.47 -8.24 15.89
CA GLY A 92 -6.57 -7.27 16.02
C GLY A 92 -6.36 -5.97 15.24
N THR A 93 -5.18 -5.80 14.61
CA THR A 93 -4.75 -4.56 13.96
C THR A 93 -4.70 -4.77 12.44
N MET A 94 -5.04 -3.74 11.68
CA MET A 94 -4.85 -3.76 10.22
C MET A 94 -3.37 -3.57 9.88
N LEU A 95 -2.85 -4.35 8.94
CA LEU A 95 -1.50 -4.18 8.42
C LEU A 95 -1.52 -3.19 7.28
N PHE A 96 -0.53 -2.29 7.24
CA PHE A 96 -0.31 -1.36 6.12
C PHE A 96 1.08 -1.56 5.57
N ARG A 97 1.21 -1.84 4.28
CA ARG A 97 2.50 -2.10 3.62
C ARG A 97 3.34 -0.82 3.66
N SER A 98 4.45 -0.86 4.40
CA SER A 98 5.41 0.25 4.48
C SER A 98 6.47 0.15 3.39
N TRP A 99 6.80 -1.05 2.93
CA TRP A 99 7.87 -1.25 1.95
C TRP A 99 7.67 -2.53 1.14
N THR A 100 8.17 -2.55 -0.09
CA THR A 100 8.33 -3.79 -0.84
C THR A 100 9.45 -3.64 -1.87
N ASN A 101 10.17 -4.74 -2.12
CA ASN A 101 11.15 -4.83 -3.18
C ASN A 101 11.16 -6.23 -3.79
N LEU A 102 11.62 -6.30 -5.04
CA LEU A 102 12.11 -7.53 -5.66
C LEU A 102 13.58 -7.34 -6.00
N ASP A 103 14.45 -8.04 -5.28
CA ASP A 103 15.87 -8.10 -5.61
C ASP A 103 16.06 -8.86 -6.93
N HIS A 104 15.20 -9.85 -7.19
CA HIS A 104 15.18 -10.64 -8.42
C HIS A 104 13.77 -11.01 -8.89
N GLY A 105 13.59 -11.04 -10.21
CA GLY A 105 12.35 -11.42 -10.87
C GLY A 105 11.42 -10.24 -11.12
N CYS A 106 10.14 -10.52 -11.30
CA CYS A 106 9.09 -9.53 -11.50
C CYS A 106 7.78 -10.01 -10.87
N TRP A 107 6.87 -9.07 -10.63
CA TRP A 107 5.54 -9.38 -10.15
C TRP A 107 4.72 -10.07 -11.24
N THR A 108 4.19 -11.26 -10.94
CA THR A 108 3.32 -11.99 -11.88
C THR A 108 2.05 -11.16 -12.12
N ASN A 109 1.82 -10.71 -13.35
CA ASN A 109 0.62 -9.93 -13.74
C ASN A 109 0.32 -8.72 -12.83
N GLY A 110 1.35 -8.07 -12.28
CA GLY A 110 1.15 -6.94 -11.36
C GLY A 110 0.55 -7.35 -10.00
N GLN A 111 0.67 -8.61 -9.59
CA GLN A 111 0.29 -9.09 -8.26
C GLN A 111 1.35 -8.68 -7.23
N LEU A 112 1.37 -7.39 -6.90
CA LEU A 112 2.20 -6.86 -5.81
C LEU A 112 1.62 -7.26 -4.43
N PRO A 113 2.45 -7.26 -3.36
CA PRO A 113 1.96 -7.38 -2.00
C PRO A 113 0.88 -6.33 -1.76
N PRO A 114 -0.29 -6.68 -1.20
CA PRO A 114 -1.38 -5.75 -1.02
C PRO A 114 -0.98 -4.60 -0.11
N GLU A 115 -1.49 -3.40 -0.36
CA GLU A 115 -1.22 -2.22 0.48
C GLU A 115 -1.74 -2.37 1.90
N SER A 116 -2.79 -3.16 2.09
CA SER A 116 -3.27 -3.49 3.42
C SER A 116 -3.79 -4.91 3.53
N VAL A 117 -3.69 -5.44 4.73
CA VAL A 117 -4.26 -6.73 5.12
C VAL A 117 -5.14 -6.48 6.33
N SER A 118 -6.45 -6.52 6.11
CA SER A 118 -7.43 -6.34 7.17
C SER A 118 -7.25 -7.37 8.28
N ARG A 119 -7.64 -7.01 9.50
CA ARG A 119 -7.67 -7.94 10.64
C ARG A 119 -8.40 -9.22 10.29
N TRP A 120 -7.85 -10.36 10.71
CA TRP A 120 -8.41 -11.70 10.50
C TRP A 120 -8.60 -12.11 9.04
N THR A 121 -7.90 -11.46 8.11
CA THR A 121 -7.97 -11.78 6.68
C THR A 121 -6.66 -12.32 6.16
N THR A 122 -6.73 -13.05 5.04
CA THR A 122 -5.58 -13.48 4.26
C THR A 122 -5.56 -12.71 2.94
N ARG A 123 -4.38 -12.31 2.51
CA ARG A 123 -4.17 -11.71 1.19
C ARG A 123 -2.96 -12.34 0.52
N SER A 124 -2.91 -12.30 -0.80
CA SER A 124 -1.88 -12.99 -1.57
C SER A 124 -1.30 -12.10 -2.67
N TRP A 125 -0.07 -12.41 -3.06
CA TRP A 125 0.67 -11.82 -4.15
C TRP A 125 1.62 -12.84 -4.78
N GLN A 126 2.23 -12.51 -5.90
CA GLN A 126 3.08 -13.47 -6.60
C GLN A 126 4.20 -12.78 -7.37
N SER A 127 5.39 -13.37 -7.30
CA SER A 127 6.53 -13.00 -8.13
C SER A 127 7.07 -14.20 -8.90
N GLU A 128 7.77 -13.93 -9.99
CA GLU A 128 8.30 -14.94 -10.89
C GLU A 128 9.62 -14.53 -11.53
N SER A 129 10.40 -15.52 -11.99
CA SER A 129 11.62 -15.27 -12.74
C SER A 129 11.30 -14.74 -14.13
N CYS A 130 11.88 -13.60 -14.51
CA CYS A 130 11.80 -13.05 -15.88
C CYS A 130 13.18 -12.73 -16.47
N GLY A 131 14.25 -13.23 -15.86
CA GLY A 131 15.60 -13.21 -16.41
C GLY A 131 16.06 -14.61 -16.83
N MET A 132 17.06 -14.67 -17.71
CA MET A 132 17.69 -15.94 -18.07
C MET A 132 18.49 -16.46 -16.87
N MET A 133 18.19 -17.70 -16.44
CA MET A 133 18.86 -18.36 -15.31
C MET A 133 18.76 -17.60 -13.98
N THR A 134 17.68 -16.85 -13.77
CA THR A 134 17.41 -16.16 -12.50
C THR A 134 16.28 -16.82 -11.71
N GLY A 135 16.26 -16.53 -10.40
CA GLY A 135 15.17 -16.88 -9.51
C GLY A 135 14.18 -15.74 -9.32
N THR A 136 13.38 -15.82 -8.25
CA THR A 136 12.63 -14.68 -7.74
C THR A 136 12.88 -14.48 -6.25
N GLU A 137 13.17 -13.26 -5.86
CA GLU A 137 13.50 -12.88 -4.49
C GLU A 137 12.90 -11.53 -4.17
N GLY A 138 12.29 -11.42 -3.00
CA GLY A 138 11.73 -10.16 -2.54
C GLY A 138 11.42 -10.13 -1.06
N GLU A 139 11.00 -8.94 -0.66
CA GLU A 139 10.56 -8.67 0.70
C GLU A 139 9.36 -7.71 0.66
N ALA A 140 8.49 -7.85 1.65
CA ALA A 140 7.47 -6.86 1.97
C ALA A 140 7.49 -6.56 3.46
N LYS A 141 7.37 -5.27 3.80
CA LYS A 141 7.23 -4.80 5.19
C LYS A 141 5.85 -4.20 5.39
N TYR A 142 5.30 -4.44 6.57
CA TYR A 142 4.01 -3.94 6.99
C TYR A 142 4.11 -3.30 8.38
N SER A 143 3.58 -2.09 8.54
CA SER A 143 3.40 -1.47 9.84
C SER A 143 2.47 -2.31 10.72
N LEU A 144 2.93 -2.65 11.92
CA LEU A 144 2.19 -3.42 12.90
C LEU A 144 2.57 -2.97 14.32
N GLY A 145 1.66 -2.28 15.01
CA GLY A 145 1.73 -2.02 16.46
C GLY A 145 3.11 -1.63 16.99
N GLY A 146 3.60 -0.44 16.67
CA GLY A 146 4.86 0.09 17.20
C GLY A 146 6.13 -0.39 16.50
N GLY A 147 6.03 -1.19 15.43
CA GLY A 147 7.14 -1.53 14.56
C GLY A 147 6.70 -2.14 13.23
N GLU A 148 7.56 -2.97 12.62
CA GLU A 148 7.33 -3.56 11.29
C GLU A 148 7.27 -5.08 11.35
N LEU A 149 6.28 -5.64 10.68
CA LEU A 149 6.26 -7.01 10.19
C LEU A 149 7.05 -7.07 8.89
N VAL A 150 8.05 -7.94 8.80
CA VAL A 150 8.88 -8.15 7.61
C VAL A 150 8.69 -9.58 7.12
N VAL A 151 8.35 -9.76 5.84
CA VAL A 151 8.23 -11.05 5.17
C VAL A 151 9.16 -11.09 3.96
N ARG A 152 10.09 -12.06 3.94
CA ARG A 152 11.03 -12.26 2.82
C ARG A 152 10.84 -13.63 2.19
N TRP A 153 11.02 -13.71 0.88
CA TRP A 153 11.04 -14.96 0.12
C TRP A 153 12.18 -14.95 -0.90
N ASN A 154 12.78 -16.11 -1.11
CA ASN A 154 13.76 -16.35 -2.17
C ASN A 154 13.53 -17.76 -2.75
N ASN A 155 13.30 -17.83 -4.06
CA ASN A 155 13.22 -19.05 -4.85
C ASN A 155 14.27 -18.96 -5.97
N PRO A 156 15.50 -19.41 -5.70
CA PRO A 156 16.63 -19.20 -6.59
C PRO A 156 16.54 -20.08 -7.83
N TYR A 157 17.30 -19.73 -8.88
CA TYR A 157 17.38 -20.56 -10.08
C TYR A 157 17.97 -21.95 -9.79
N ILE A 158 19.00 -22.01 -8.93
CA ILE A 158 19.64 -23.22 -8.42
C ILE A 158 19.76 -23.07 -6.91
N GLY A 159 19.38 -24.10 -6.16
CA GLY A 159 19.44 -24.11 -4.70
C GLY A 159 18.10 -24.46 -4.06
N SER A 160 18.02 -24.26 -2.75
CA SER A 160 16.79 -24.43 -1.98
C SER A 160 16.11 -23.09 -1.75
N ASN A 161 14.78 -23.11 -1.68
CA ASN A 161 14.01 -21.92 -1.36
C ASN A 161 14.27 -21.51 0.10
N SER A 162 14.20 -20.21 0.39
CA SER A 162 14.35 -19.67 1.73
C SER A 162 13.29 -18.61 2.02
N TYR A 163 12.86 -18.56 3.27
CA TYR A 163 11.78 -17.69 3.74
C TYR A 163 12.09 -17.20 5.13
N SER A 164 11.75 -15.95 5.42
CA SER A 164 11.87 -15.39 6.77
C SER A 164 10.68 -14.52 7.11
N CYS A 165 10.34 -14.50 8.39
CA CYS A 165 9.35 -13.57 8.91
C CYS A 165 9.78 -13.02 10.26
N SER A 166 9.73 -11.70 10.40
CA SER A 166 10.04 -10.98 11.62
C SER A 166 8.86 -10.10 12.00
N ALA A 167 8.54 -10.00 13.29
CA ALA A 167 7.45 -9.17 13.79
C ALA A 167 7.95 -8.31 14.95
N PRO A 168 7.33 -7.14 15.21
CA PRO A 168 7.73 -6.28 16.30
C PRO A 168 7.28 -6.87 17.65
N GLY A 169 7.78 -6.27 18.74
CA GLY A 169 7.45 -6.69 20.10
C GLY A 169 5.94 -6.76 20.35
N GLY A 170 5.48 -7.81 21.04
CA GLY A 170 4.06 -8.07 21.25
C GLY A 170 3.38 -8.85 20.13
N TYR A 171 4.12 -9.23 19.08
CA TYR A 171 3.65 -10.07 17.99
C TYR A 171 4.64 -11.20 17.69
N HIS A 172 4.14 -12.22 17.00
CA HIS A 172 4.93 -13.30 16.42
C HIS A 172 4.59 -13.42 14.95
N CYS A 173 5.55 -13.93 14.18
CA CYS A 173 5.31 -14.34 12.81
C CYS A 173 5.97 -15.68 12.52
N GLY A 174 5.37 -16.43 11.60
CA GLY A 174 5.89 -17.69 11.10
C GLY A 174 5.45 -17.92 9.66
N TRP A 175 5.96 -18.98 9.06
CA TRP A 175 5.60 -19.38 7.71
C TRP A 175 5.54 -20.90 7.56
N THR A 176 4.82 -21.36 6.53
CA THR A 176 4.70 -22.77 6.14
C THR A 176 4.69 -22.94 4.62
N GLY A 177 5.05 -24.13 4.14
CA GLY A 177 5.08 -24.46 2.71
C GLY A 177 6.37 -24.02 2.02
N GLY A 178 6.29 -23.70 0.72
CA GLY A 178 7.37 -23.07 -0.03
C GLY A 178 8.35 -24.01 -0.73
N SER A 179 8.02 -25.28 -0.98
CA SER A 179 8.91 -26.19 -1.73
C SER A 179 8.68 -26.16 -3.25
N GLY A 180 9.71 -26.55 -4.01
CA GLY A 180 9.63 -26.74 -5.46
C GLY A 180 9.84 -25.47 -6.29
N ASN A 181 9.76 -25.60 -7.61
CA ASN A 181 10.10 -24.52 -8.55
C ASN A 181 9.02 -23.43 -8.62
N ASN A 182 7.75 -23.83 -8.48
CA ASN A 182 6.59 -22.94 -8.41
C ASN A 182 6.01 -23.04 -7.00
N ALA A 183 6.64 -22.33 -6.08
CA ALA A 183 6.43 -22.48 -4.65
C ALA A 183 5.19 -21.71 -4.19
N GLN A 184 4.52 -22.22 -3.16
CA GLN A 184 3.47 -21.52 -2.43
C GLN A 184 3.87 -21.43 -0.96
N VAL A 185 4.03 -20.22 -0.42
CA VAL A 185 4.40 -19.98 0.97
C VAL A 185 3.29 -19.20 1.68
N ALA A 186 2.95 -19.63 2.90
CA ALA A 186 1.96 -18.99 3.73
C ALA A 186 2.61 -18.41 4.98
N PHE A 187 2.60 -17.10 5.10
CA PHE A 187 2.99 -16.35 6.29
C PHE A 187 1.78 -16.08 7.18
N GLU A 188 1.98 -16.11 8.49
CA GLU A 188 0.98 -15.72 9.46
C GLU A 188 1.61 -14.84 10.55
N VAL A 189 0.93 -13.75 10.90
CA VAL A 189 1.28 -12.88 12.03
C VAL A 189 0.17 -12.89 13.07
N TRP A 190 0.54 -12.94 14.35
CA TRP A 190 -0.42 -13.01 15.47
C TRP A 190 0.13 -12.32 16.72
N ALA A 191 -0.76 -11.96 17.65
CA ALA A 191 -0.37 -11.31 18.91
C ALA A 191 0.33 -12.29 19.87
N ALA A 192 1.38 -11.84 20.55
CA ALA A 192 2.04 -12.59 21.61
C ALA A 192 1.02 -12.91 22.73
N GLY A 193 0.82 -14.19 23.01
CA GLY A 193 -0.20 -14.69 23.94
C GLY A 193 -1.37 -15.45 23.29
N LYS A 194 -1.54 -15.35 21.97
CA LYS A 194 -2.30 -16.35 21.19
C LYS A 194 -1.28 -17.25 20.50
N SER A 195 -1.34 -18.56 20.65
CA SER A 195 -0.43 -19.44 19.91
C SER A 195 -0.99 -19.69 18.51
N ALA A 196 -0.29 -19.24 17.45
CA ALA A 196 -0.41 -19.86 16.14
C ALA A 196 0.61 -21.01 16.03
N GLY A 197 0.26 -22.05 15.28
CA GLY A 197 1.03 -23.28 15.11
C GLY A 197 2.48 -23.02 14.69
N LYS A 198 3.41 -23.71 15.35
CA LYS A 198 4.87 -23.54 15.27
C LYS A 198 5.46 -23.90 13.91
N THR A 199 6.23 -22.97 13.33
CA THR A 199 7.67 -23.12 13.02
C THR A 199 8.27 -21.74 12.72
N ALA A 200 9.17 -21.25 13.58
CA ALA A 200 9.86 -19.97 13.41
C ALA A 200 11.27 -20.22 12.87
N GLY A 201 11.56 -19.73 11.66
CA GLY A 201 12.91 -19.64 11.12
C GLY A 201 13.69 -18.50 11.80
N LYS A 202 15.00 -18.70 12.00
CA LYS A 202 15.92 -17.80 12.69
C LYS A 202 16.04 -16.42 11.98
N PRO A 203 15.92 -15.27 12.69
CA PRO A 203 16.12 -13.95 12.08
C PRO A 203 17.61 -13.65 11.84
N VAL A 204 17.90 -12.91 10.77
CA VAL A 204 19.22 -12.34 10.45
C VAL A 204 19.12 -10.81 10.62
N ALA A 205 20.16 -10.18 11.17
CA ALA A 205 20.18 -8.77 11.56
C ALA A 205 20.62 -7.85 10.40
N ASP A 206 19.85 -6.80 10.14
CA ASP A 206 20.19 -5.69 9.22
C ASP A 206 20.91 -4.56 9.97
N GLY A 207 21.94 -3.97 9.35
CA GLY A 207 22.60 -2.73 9.80
C GLY A 207 22.20 -1.54 8.90
N PRO A 208 22.26 -0.28 9.40
CA PRO A 208 21.83 0.89 8.64
C PRO A 208 22.98 1.49 7.81
N VAL A 209 22.72 1.76 6.52
CA VAL A 209 23.54 2.68 5.71
C VAL A 209 22.59 3.67 5.02
N SER A 210 22.55 4.90 5.51
CA SER A 210 21.84 6.01 4.86
C SER A 210 22.79 6.68 3.84
N ALA A 211 22.76 6.21 2.60
CA ALA A 211 23.32 6.96 1.48
C ALA A 211 22.34 8.08 1.11
N GLN A 212 22.82 9.32 1.00
CA GLN A 212 21.99 10.44 0.59
C GLN A 212 21.66 10.33 -0.91
N ALA A 213 20.38 10.36 -1.27
CA ALA A 213 19.92 10.19 -2.64
C ALA A 213 20.44 11.30 -3.57
N ALA A 214 20.77 10.93 -4.82
CA ALA A 214 21.24 11.89 -5.83
C ALA A 214 20.12 12.83 -6.32
N ARG A 215 18.86 12.39 -6.24
CA ARG A 215 17.66 13.15 -6.58
C ARG A 215 16.60 12.95 -5.50
N SER A 216 15.88 14.02 -5.14
CA SER A 216 14.71 13.94 -4.28
C SER A 216 13.60 14.89 -4.70
N THR A 217 12.35 14.52 -4.46
CA THR A 217 11.19 15.39 -4.69
C THR A 217 10.30 15.38 -3.47
N ARG A 218 10.19 16.52 -2.78
CA ARG A 218 9.17 16.75 -1.76
C ARG A 218 7.91 17.28 -2.44
N VAL A 219 6.78 16.62 -2.22
CA VAL A 219 5.48 17.05 -2.72
C VAL A 219 4.64 17.53 -1.54
N THR A 220 3.99 18.67 -1.71
CA THR A 220 2.91 19.13 -0.83
C THR A 220 1.63 19.22 -1.64
N PHE A 221 0.53 18.69 -1.12
CA PHE A 221 -0.78 18.75 -1.76
C PHE A 221 -1.79 19.43 -0.84
N ASN A 222 -2.36 20.53 -1.31
CA ASN A 222 -3.32 21.36 -0.60
C ASN A 222 -4.71 21.13 -1.18
N ASN A 223 -5.65 20.71 -0.33
CA ASN A 223 -7.03 20.45 -0.71
C ASN A 223 -7.92 21.64 -0.34
N HIS A 224 -8.18 22.54 -1.29
CA HIS A 224 -9.13 23.65 -1.16
C HIS A 224 -10.45 23.41 -1.91
N SER A 225 -10.74 22.17 -2.32
CA SER A 225 -11.93 21.81 -3.10
C SER A 225 -13.25 21.86 -2.31
N GLY A 226 -13.19 21.96 -0.98
CA GLY A 226 -14.37 21.79 -0.12
C GLY A 226 -14.85 20.33 0.00
N LYS A 227 -14.13 19.35 -0.60
CA LYS A 227 -14.45 17.92 -0.54
C LYS A 227 -13.37 17.12 0.20
N GLY A 228 -13.74 16.00 0.80
CA GLY A 228 -12.76 15.04 1.31
C GLY A 228 -12.11 14.25 0.18
N LEU A 229 -10.84 13.90 0.33
CA LEU A 229 -10.08 13.10 -0.61
C LEU A 229 -9.60 11.82 0.04
N LEU A 230 -9.91 10.68 -0.57
CA LEU A 230 -9.44 9.37 -0.12
C LEU A 230 -8.41 8.83 -1.10
N ARG A 231 -7.18 8.62 -0.66
CA ARG A 231 -6.11 8.08 -1.50
C ARG A 231 -6.50 6.68 -1.99
N LYS A 232 -6.48 6.47 -3.31
CA LYS A 232 -6.74 5.18 -3.95
C LYS A 232 -5.47 4.45 -4.37
N ASN A 233 -4.45 5.21 -4.76
CA ASN A 233 -3.19 4.65 -5.22
C ASN A 233 -2.06 5.66 -4.99
N ALA A 234 -0.89 5.16 -4.63
CA ALA A 234 0.36 5.91 -4.65
C ALA A 234 1.45 4.98 -5.18
N ALA A 235 2.04 5.33 -6.32
CA ALA A 235 3.04 4.50 -6.98
C ALA A 235 4.25 5.34 -7.37
N LEU A 236 5.42 4.71 -7.32
CA LEU A 236 6.64 5.24 -7.91
C LEU A 236 6.98 4.37 -9.12
N GLN A 237 7.17 5.00 -10.27
CA GLN A 237 7.75 4.37 -11.45
C GLN A 237 9.27 4.24 -11.25
N TRP A 238 9.87 5.21 -10.55
CA TRP A 238 11.29 5.26 -10.23
C TRP A 238 11.53 5.86 -8.84
N GLY A 239 12.52 5.33 -8.13
CA GLY A 239 12.88 5.78 -6.79
C GLY A 239 12.11 5.08 -5.68
N ILE A 240 12.34 5.57 -4.46
CA ILE A 240 11.76 5.11 -3.20
C ILE A 240 11.08 6.26 -2.47
N TRP A 241 10.20 5.95 -1.53
CA TRP A 241 9.67 6.96 -0.60
C TRP A 241 10.70 7.26 0.50
N SER A 242 10.93 8.54 0.79
CA SER A 242 11.88 8.97 1.81
C SER A 242 11.36 8.73 3.21
N GLY A 243 12.03 7.89 4.01
CA GLY A 243 11.83 7.82 5.46
C GLY A 243 10.36 7.71 5.90
N ASN A 244 9.56 6.89 5.21
CA ASN A 244 8.12 6.73 5.44
C ASN A 244 7.25 7.99 5.19
N GLN A 245 7.72 8.97 4.43
CA GLN A 245 6.95 10.14 4.01
C GLN A 245 6.05 9.79 2.82
N PHE A 246 4.93 9.14 3.11
CA PHE A 246 3.91 8.77 2.12
C PHE A 246 2.84 9.86 1.97
N PRO A 247 2.14 9.92 0.82
CA PRO A 247 0.96 10.76 0.67
C PRO A 247 -0.11 10.35 1.71
N GLY A 248 -0.76 11.31 2.38
CA GLY A 248 -1.81 11.02 3.35
C GLY A 248 -2.98 10.22 2.75
N GLU A 249 -3.63 9.39 3.56
CA GLU A 249 -4.74 8.53 3.08
C GLU A 249 -6.09 9.24 3.04
N ASP A 250 -6.34 10.12 4.00
CA ASP A 250 -7.53 10.95 4.08
C ASP A 250 -7.10 12.41 4.19
N LEU A 251 -7.59 13.23 3.27
CA LEU A 251 -7.33 14.65 3.24
C LEU A 251 -8.65 15.40 3.28
N GLY A 252 -8.99 15.88 4.47
CA GLY A 252 -10.20 16.66 4.70
C GLY A 252 -10.20 17.99 3.92
N PRO A 253 -11.38 18.62 3.73
CA PRO A 253 -11.46 19.95 3.14
C PRO A 253 -10.59 20.97 3.87
N GLY A 254 -9.83 21.77 3.13
CA GLY A 254 -8.97 22.82 3.68
C GLY A 254 -7.66 22.33 4.30
N THR A 255 -7.33 21.04 4.17
CA THR A 255 -6.11 20.45 4.77
C THR A 255 -5.04 20.17 3.73
N SER A 256 -3.82 19.90 4.20
CA SER A 256 -2.66 19.62 3.37
C SER A 256 -1.90 18.38 3.85
N THR A 257 -1.29 17.66 2.92
CA THR A 257 -0.37 16.57 3.22
C THR A 257 0.92 16.74 2.43
N SER A 258 2.03 16.24 2.97
CA SER A 258 3.31 16.23 2.29
C SER A 258 3.91 14.84 2.25
N TRP A 259 4.63 14.54 1.18
CA TRP A 259 5.35 13.29 1.00
C TRP A 259 6.66 13.55 0.27
N GLN A 260 7.55 12.57 0.25
CA GLN A 260 8.82 12.71 -0.44
C GLN A 260 9.28 11.40 -1.05
N SER A 261 9.82 11.49 -2.25
CA SER A 261 10.49 10.38 -2.91
C SER A 261 11.94 10.73 -3.28
N GLU A 262 12.77 9.70 -3.42
CA GLU A 262 14.22 9.77 -3.61
C GLU A 262 14.67 8.77 -4.68
N SER A 263 15.73 9.09 -5.41
CA SER A 263 16.40 8.12 -6.28
C SER A 263 17.16 7.08 -5.46
N ASP A 264 17.04 5.81 -5.80
CA ASP A 264 17.67 4.67 -5.14
C ASP A 264 18.58 3.84 -6.07
N GLY A 265 18.75 4.28 -7.33
CA GLY A 265 19.51 3.56 -8.35
C GLY A 265 20.68 4.36 -8.92
N PHE A 266 21.54 3.67 -9.67
CA PHE A 266 22.65 4.29 -10.39
C PHE A 266 22.13 5.10 -11.57
N MET A 267 22.38 6.42 -11.55
CA MET A 267 21.95 7.34 -12.61
C MET A 267 20.42 7.35 -12.85
N THR A 268 19.62 7.11 -11.80
CA THR A 268 18.16 7.17 -11.86
C THR A 268 17.61 8.41 -11.17
N GLY A 269 16.39 8.80 -11.57
CA GLY A 269 15.64 9.87 -10.92
C GLY A 269 14.59 9.34 -9.95
N THR A 270 13.64 10.19 -9.58
CA THR A 270 12.41 9.76 -8.91
C THR A 270 11.18 10.25 -9.67
N GLU A 271 10.23 9.33 -9.87
CA GLU A 271 8.99 9.60 -10.58
C GLU A 271 7.85 8.88 -9.88
N GLY A 272 6.74 9.58 -9.70
CA GLY A 272 5.59 9.02 -9.02
C GLY A 272 4.26 9.63 -9.41
N THR A 273 3.20 8.89 -9.11
CA THR A 273 1.81 9.30 -9.25
C THR A 273 1.03 8.97 -7.99
N VAL A 274 0.21 9.90 -7.52
CA VAL A 274 -0.80 9.67 -6.48
C VAL A 274 -2.18 9.94 -7.07
N THR A 275 -3.12 9.03 -6.80
CA THR A 275 -4.53 9.20 -7.16
C THR A 275 -5.37 9.25 -5.90
N TYR A 276 -6.14 10.31 -5.74
CA TYR A 276 -7.18 10.43 -4.74
C TYR A 276 -8.55 10.28 -5.41
N ASP A 277 -9.51 9.76 -4.66
CA ASP A 277 -10.93 9.81 -4.99
C ASP A 277 -11.56 10.94 -4.19
N MET A 278 -12.05 11.95 -4.90
CA MET A 278 -12.80 13.03 -4.32
C MET A 278 -14.22 12.56 -4.04
N VAL A 279 -14.61 12.56 -2.76
CA VAL A 279 -15.85 11.94 -2.29
C VAL A 279 -17.06 12.47 -3.06
N GLY A 280 -17.72 11.57 -3.79
CA GLY A 280 -18.92 11.86 -4.58
C GLY A 280 -18.69 12.63 -5.88
N VAL A 281 -17.44 12.77 -6.33
CA VAL A 281 -17.09 13.53 -7.55
C VAL A 281 -16.27 12.71 -8.53
N GLY A 282 -15.12 12.15 -8.12
CA GLY A 282 -14.26 11.39 -9.00
C GLY A 282 -12.76 11.57 -8.73
N PRO A 283 -11.89 11.03 -9.62
CA PRO A 283 -10.47 10.93 -9.33
C PRO A 283 -9.71 12.25 -9.54
N VAL A 284 -8.79 12.53 -8.62
CA VAL A 284 -7.77 13.58 -8.70
C VAL A 284 -6.41 12.90 -8.82
N ARG A 285 -5.58 13.29 -9.77
CA ARG A 285 -4.25 12.70 -9.97
C ARG A 285 -3.16 13.76 -9.86
N VAL A 286 -2.13 13.44 -9.09
CA VAL A 286 -0.92 14.24 -8.90
C VAL A 286 0.26 13.41 -9.40
N HIS A 287 1.09 13.97 -10.30
CA HIS A 287 2.27 13.30 -10.84
C HIS A 287 3.48 14.24 -10.82
N TRP A 288 4.65 13.66 -10.54
CA TRP A 288 5.94 14.34 -10.58
C TRP A 288 6.98 13.43 -11.21
N ASN A 289 7.96 14.06 -11.86
CA ASN A 289 9.14 13.41 -12.38
C ASN A 289 10.35 14.33 -12.17
N ASN A 290 11.35 13.86 -11.43
CA ASN A 290 12.66 14.48 -11.24
C ASN A 290 13.72 13.51 -11.78
N PRO A 291 14.01 13.57 -13.10
CA PRO A 291 14.88 12.62 -13.76
C PRO A 291 16.34 12.85 -13.40
N TYR A 292 17.19 11.85 -13.60
CA TYR A 292 18.63 12.02 -13.39
C TYR A 292 19.27 13.01 -14.37
N TRP A 293 18.76 13.07 -15.60
CA TRP A 293 19.06 14.11 -16.60
C TRP A 293 17.79 14.69 -17.19
N GLY A 294 17.82 15.98 -17.48
CA GLY A 294 16.69 16.71 -18.05
C GLY A 294 16.09 17.69 -17.05
N SER A 295 14.86 18.12 -17.33
CA SER A 295 14.12 19.04 -16.48
C SER A 295 13.05 18.30 -15.68
N ASN A 296 12.79 18.80 -14.48
CA ASN A 296 11.69 18.32 -13.66
C ASN A 296 10.35 18.59 -14.37
N SER A 297 9.41 17.65 -14.28
CA SER A 297 8.06 17.83 -14.80
C SER A 297 7.02 17.44 -13.76
N TYR A 298 5.89 18.11 -13.80
CA TYR A 298 4.81 17.97 -12.84
C TYR A 298 3.48 18.10 -13.57
N SER A 299 2.48 17.34 -13.14
CA SER A 299 1.13 17.48 -13.66
C SER A 299 0.09 17.19 -12.58
N CYS A 300 -1.06 17.82 -12.71
CA CYS A 300 -2.21 17.53 -11.88
C CYS A 300 -3.51 17.61 -12.66
N SER A 301 -4.41 16.67 -12.42
CA SER A 301 -5.74 16.63 -13.02
C SER A 301 -6.83 16.46 -11.97
N ALA A 302 -7.97 17.09 -12.22
CA ALA A 302 -9.15 17.04 -11.37
C ALA A 302 -10.42 16.83 -12.21
N PRO A 303 -11.51 16.32 -11.61
CA PRO A 303 -12.81 16.22 -12.28
C PRO A 303 -13.38 17.59 -12.68
N GLY A 304 -14.36 17.58 -13.58
CA GLY A 304 -15.04 18.79 -14.04
C GLY A 304 -15.62 19.63 -12.88
N GLY A 305 -15.45 20.95 -12.95
CA GLY A 305 -15.86 21.88 -11.89
C GLY A 305 -14.79 22.14 -10.83
N TYR A 306 -13.64 21.45 -10.90
CA TYR A 306 -12.49 21.66 -10.02
C TYR A 306 -11.23 21.97 -10.84
N GLN A 307 -10.29 22.68 -10.24
CA GLN A 307 -9.01 23.00 -10.85
C GLN A 307 -7.87 22.46 -9.99
N CYS A 308 -6.97 21.69 -10.61
CA CYS A 308 -5.70 21.37 -9.97
C CYS A 308 -4.56 22.13 -10.63
N SER A 309 -3.81 22.85 -9.81
CA SER A 309 -2.66 23.67 -10.21
C SER A 309 -1.42 23.24 -9.44
N TRP A 310 -0.23 23.60 -9.93
CA TRP A 310 1.01 23.33 -9.23
C TRP A 310 2.01 24.46 -9.38
N THR A 311 2.93 24.52 -8.42
CA THR A 311 4.15 25.34 -8.48
C THR A 311 5.30 24.44 -8.08
N GLY A 312 6.21 24.16 -9.01
CA GLY A 312 7.30 23.21 -8.82
C GLY A 312 8.67 23.88 -8.85
N GLY A 313 9.64 23.27 -8.15
CA GLY A 313 11.03 23.68 -8.14
C GLY A 313 11.88 23.07 -9.26
N SER A 314 13.10 23.59 -9.39
CA SER A 314 14.15 23.08 -10.28
C SER A 314 15.29 22.45 -9.46
N GLY A 315 16.24 21.81 -10.13
CA GLY A 315 17.41 21.20 -9.50
C GLY A 315 17.17 19.78 -9.00
N ASN A 316 18.17 19.24 -8.30
CA ASN A 316 18.27 17.82 -7.98
C ASN A 316 17.39 17.40 -6.80
N ASN A 317 17.26 18.28 -5.80
CA ASN A 317 16.41 18.08 -4.63
C ASN A 317 15.35 19.19 -4.67
N THR A 318 14.17 18.84 -5.16
CA THR A 318 13.14 19.80 -5.53
C THR A 318 11.93 19.69 -4.61
N GLU A 319 11.18 20.79 -4.51
CA GLU A 319 9.88 20.81 -3.86
C GLU A 319 8.80 21.20 -4.88
N VAL A 320 7.63 20.57 -4.81
CA VAL A 320 6.47 20.94 -5.63
C VAL A 320 5.23 21.03 -4.75
N ASN A 321 4.47 22.10 -4.95
CA ASN A 321 3.22 22.35 -4.27
C ASN A 321 2.06 22.24 -5.26
N PHE A 322 1.17 21.27 -5.04
CA PHE A 322 -0.08 21.11 -5.75
C PHE A 322 -1.22 21.75 -4.96
N THR A 323 -2.11 22.45 -5.64
CA THR A 323 -3.32 23.03 -5.05
C THR A 323 -4.54 22.64 -5.87
N LEU A 324 -5.47 21.95 -5.22
CA LEU A 324 -6.79 21.61 -5.75
C LEU A 324 -7.82 22.63 -5.24
N ARG A 325 -8.63 23.21 -6.13
CA ARG A 325 -9.69 24.17 -5.84
C ARG A 325 -11.01 23.71 -6.46
#